data_AF-A0A2N6N9T1-F1
#
_entry.id   AF-A0A2N6N9T1-F1
#
_cell.length_a   1.000
_cell.length_b   1.000
_cell.length_c   1.000
_cell.angle_alpha   90.00
_cell.angle_beta   90.00
_cell.angle_gamma   90.00
#
_symmetry.space_group_name_H-M   'P 1'
#
loop_
_entity.id
_entity.type
_entity.pdbx_description
1 polymer ?
#
loop_
_entity_poly.entity_id
_entity_poly.type
_entity_poly.pdbx_seq_one_letter_code
_entity_poly.pdbx_strand_id
1 'polypeptide(L)'
;MAAIPGSGDTPVVFTHTIDVAKFVAASLALTHWDPVTYIMGDKLSWNQVVKLAEAARGREFKVSYDSLHDLKNGKRTELPGQADVYNYVPKEAFNVLACALGTWYEEGFFNFDSRKTLNTRLPHIETLKMKDILNEA
;
A
#
# COMPACT_ATOMS: atom_id res chain seq x y z
N MET A 1 -3.45 8.84 14.79
CA MET A 1 -4.74 8.77 14.07
C MET A 1 -4.47 8.14 12.72
N ALA A 2 -5.47 7.48 12.15
CA ALA A 2 -5.39 6.84 10.84
C ALA A 2 -6.64 7.21 10.03
N ALA A 3 -6.47 7.41 8.73
CA ALA A 3 -7.56 7.59 7.78
C ALA A 3 -7.52 6.41 6.81
N ILE A 4 -8.63 5.66 6.76
CA ILE A 4 -8.74 4.44 5.97
C ILE A 4 -9.69 4.69 4.81
N PRO A 5 -9.29 4.41 3.56
CA PRO A 5 -10.19 4.55 2.43
C PRO A 5 -11.22 3.41 2.39
N GLY A 6 -12.48 3.76 2.13
CA GLY A 6 -13.58 2.81 2.00
C GLY A 6 -13.87 2.04 3.30
N SER A 7 -14.06 0.73 3.16
CA SER A 7 -14.24 -0.20 4.30
C SER A 7 -12.90 -0.55 4.97
N GLY A 8 -11.80 -0.46 4.23
CA GLY A 8 -10.48 -0.89 4.69
C GLY A 8 -10.28 -2.40 4.71
N ASP A 9 -11.26 -3.19 4.24
CA ASP A 9 -11.21 -4.66 4.25
C ASP A 9 -10.73 -5.27 2.92
N THR A 10 -10.78 -4.50 1.82
CA THR A 10 -10.25 -4.95 0.53
C THR A 10 -8.74 -5.25 0.63
N PRO A 11 -8.28 -6.46 0.25
CA PRO A 11 -6.87 -6.80 0.30
C PRO A 11 -6.03 -5.97 -0.66
N VAL A 12 -4.85 -5.55 -0.19
CA VAL A 12 -3.85 -4.78 -0.94
C VAL A 12 -2.51 -5.51 -0.88
N VAL A 13 -1.82 -5.55 -2.00
CA VAL A 13 -0.43 -6.03 -2.07
C VAL A 13 0.53 -4.89 -1.76
N PHE A 14 1.31 -5.05 -0.70
CA PHE A 14 2.39 -4.15 -0.31
C PHE A 14 3.73 -4.79 -0.64
N THR A 15 4.65 -4.05 -1.25
CA THR A 15 6.00 -4.55 -1.55
C THR A 15 7.02 -3.49 -1.14
N HIS A 16 7.96 -3.88 -0.28
CA HIS A 16 9.04 -2.99 0.12
C HIS A 16 9.96 -2.67 -1.06
N THR A 17 10.44 -1.43 -1.14
CA THR A 17 11.23 -0.95 -2.29
C THR A 17 12.53 -1.72 -2.49
N ILE A 18 13.18 -2.17 -1.40
CA ILE A 18 14.36 -3.04 -1.49
C ILE A 18 14.03 -4.37 -2.17
N ASP A 19 12.87 -4.96 -1.89
CA ASP A 19 12.48 -6.22 -2.51
C ASP A 19 12.15 -6.02 -3.99
N VAL A 20 11.49 -4.90 -4.34
CA VAL A 20 11.35 -4.50 -5.75
C VAL A 20 12.71 -4.48 -6.45
N ALA A 21 13.72 -3.85 -5.85
CA ALA A 21 15.06 -3.78 -6.43
C ALA A 21 15.69 -5.18 -6.61
N LYS A 22 15.59 -6.07 -5.62
CA LYS A 22 16.09 -7.45 -5.71
C LYS A 22 15.42 -8.21 -6.87
N PHE A 23 14.09 -8.16 -6.96
CA PHE A 23 13.34 -8.84 -8.02
C PHE A 23 13.66 -8.29 -9.40
N VAL A 24 13.75 -6.96 -9.54
CA VAL A 24 14.13 -6.31 -10.80
C VAL A 24 15.53 -6.74 -11.22
N ALA A 25 16.52 -6.69 -10.32
CA ALA A 25 17.89 -7.10 -10.62
C ALA A 25 17.96 -8.58 -11.03
N ALA A 26 17.30 -9.48 -10.28
CA ALA A 26 17.29 -10.90 -10.59
C ALA A 26 16.50 -11.24 -11.87
N SER A 27 15.46 -10.45 -12.20
CA SER A 27 14.70 -10.65 -13.44
C SER A 27 15.57 -10.47 -14.68
N LEU A 28 16.67 -9.70 -14.60
CA LEU A 28 17.60 -9.51 -15.71
C LEU A 28 18.27 -10.80 -16.17
N ALA A 29 18.37 -11.80 -15.29
CA ALA A 29 18.93 -13.11 -15.60
C ALA A 29 17.90 -14.09 -16.18
N LEU A 30 16.61 -13.71 -16.25
CA LEU A 30 15.57 -14.57 -16.80
C LEU A 30 15.70 -14.64 -18.32
N THR A 31 15.59 -15.85 -18.86
CA THR A 31 15.65 -16.13 -20.30
C THR A 31 14.46 -15.58 -21.10
N HIS A 32 13.34 -15.26 -20.42
CA HIS A 32 12.10 -14.79 -21.04
C HIS A 32 11.40 -13.84 -20.06
N TRP A 33 10.90 -12.70 -20.53
CA TRP A 33 10.10 -11.78 -19.71
C TRP A 33 8.67 -11.75 -20.22
N ASP A 34 7.71 -11.88 -19.31
CA ASP A 34 6.32 -11.59 -19.65
C ASP A 34 6.16 -10.07 -19.81
N PRO A 35 5.27 -9.58 -20.71
CA PRO A 35 5.05 -8.15 -20.88
C PRO A 35 4.63 -7.43 -19.59
N VAL A 36 3.97 -8.15 -18.68
CA VAL A 36 3.58 -7.68 -17.35
C VAL A 36 3.91 -8.77 -16.34
N THR A 37 4.61 -8.39 -15.26
CA THR A 37 4.90 -9.26 -14.12
C THR A 37 4.56 -8.54 -12.83
N TYR A 38 4.18 -9.30 -11.81
CA TYR A 38 3.81 -8.76 -10.49
C TYR A 38 4.80 -9.20 -9.42
N ILE A 39 5.07 -8.34 -8.45
CA ILE A 39 5.81 -8.69 -7.24
C ILE A 39 4.85 -8.55 -6.07
N MET A 40 4.65 -9.63 -5.34
CA MET A 40 3.79 -9.66 -4.16
C MET A 40 4.64 -9.79 -2.91
N GLY A 41 4.85 -8.67 -2.20
CA GLY A 41 5.61 -8.66 -0.96
C GLY A 41 4.84 -9.25 0.22
N ASP A 42 3.76 -8.59 0.57
CA ASP A 42 2.84 -8.92 1.64
C ASP A 42 1.41 -8.55 1.21
N LYS A 43 0.40 -9.28 1.68
CA LYS A 43 -1.00 -9.08 1.27
C LYS A 43 -1.89 -8.87 2.49
N LEU A 44 -2.36 -7.65 2.67
CA LEU A 44 -3.07 -7.20 3.86
C LEU A 44 -4.16 -6.20 3.49
N SER A 45 -5.18 -6.07 4.33
CA SER A 45 -6.13 -4.95 4.26
C SER A 45 -5.62 -3.74 5.05
N TRP A 46 -6.14 -2.53 4.79
CA TRP A 46 -5.77 -1.34 5.56
C TRP A 46 -6.12 -1.47 7.05
N ASN A 47 -7.23 -2.16 7.37
CA ASN A 47 -7.59 -2.49 8.76
C ASN A 47 -6.53 -3.36 9.44
N GLN A 48 -5.95 -4.33 8.72
CA GLN A 48 -4.86 -5.15 9.25
C GLN A 48 -3.58 -4.33 9.43
N VAL A 49 -3.25 -3.44 8.48
CA VAL A 49 -2.07 -2.55 8.59
C VAL A 49 -2.18 -1.64 9.81
N VAL A 50 -3.34 -1.04 10.06
CA VAL A 50 -3.55 -0.20 11.26
C VAL A 50 -3.36 -1.01 12.54
N LYS A 51 -3.93 -2.22 12.64
CA LYS A 51 -3.73 -3.09 13.81
C LYS A 51 -2.26 -3.44 14.04
N LEU A 52 -1.50 -3.71 12.97
CA LEU A 52 -0.06 -3.97 13.08
C LEU A 52 0.69 -2.72 13.58
N ALA A 53 0.33 -1.53 13.08
CA ALA A 53 0.96 -0.28 13.49
C ALA A 53 0.63 0.10 14.95
N GLU A 54 -0.61 -0.11 15.39
CA GLU A 54 -1.02 0.10 16.78
C GLU A 54 -0.26 -0.83 17.73
N ALA A 55 -0.12 -2.11 17.37
CA ALA A 55 0.65 -3.08 18.13
C ALA A 55 2.14 -2.67 18.23
N ALA A 56 2.75 -2.24 17.11
CA ALA A 56 4.14 -1.80 17.08
C ALA A 56 4.37 -0.49 17.87
N ARG A 57 3.35 0.37 18.02
CA ARG A 57 3.45 1.63 18.76
C ARG A 57 2.92 1.54 20.20
N GLY A 58 2.36 0.40 20.60
CA GLY A 58 1.80 0.18 21.93
C GLY A 58 0.60 1.08 22.27
N ARG A 59 -0.14 1.58 21.25
CA ARG A 59 -1.29 2.46 21.45
C ARG A 59 -2.29 2.36 20.31
N GLU A 60 -3.57 2.56 20.63
CA GLU A 60 -4.63 2.67 19.64
C GLU A 60 -4.60 4.02 18.93
N PHE A 61 -5.08 4.04 17.69
CA PHE A 61 -5.23 5.23 16.88
C PHE A 61 -6.70 5.61 16.80
N LYS A 62 -6.98 6.92 16.80
CA LYS A 62 -8.25 7.42 16.29
C LYS A 62 -8.36 7.10 14.80
N VAL A 63 -9.18 6.14 14.41
CA VAL A 63 -9.42 5.72 13.03
C VAL A 63 -10.63 6.47 12.46
N SER A 64 -10.49 7.03 11.26
CA SER A 64 -11.61 7.50 10.43
C SER A 64 -11.67 6.69 9.14
N TYR A 65 -12.87 6.56 8.59
CA TYR A 65 -13.11 5.91 7.31
C TYR A 65 -13.62 6.95 6.31
N ASP A 66 -12.93 7.07 5.19
CA ASP A 66 -13.32 7.94 4.10
C ASP A 66 -14.15 7.12 3.11
N SER A 67 -15.46 7.34 3.09
CA SER A 67 -16.37 6.53 2.28
C SER A 67 -16.03 6.60 0.77
N LEU A 68 -16.36 5.56 0.01
CA LEU A 68 -16.15 5.57 -1.44
C LEU A 68 -16.85 6.76 -2.12
N HIS A 69 -18.02 7.15 -1.61
CA HIS A 69 -18.73 8.34 -2.05
C HIS A 69 -17.91 9.61 -1.79
N ASP A 70 -17.38 9.78 -0.58
CA ASP A 70 -16.58 10.96 -0.22
C ASP A 70 -15.31 11.04 -1.04
N LEU A 71 -14.59 9.93 -1.19
CA LEU A 71 -13.39 9.84 -2.01
C LEU A 71 -13.67 10.22 -3.48
N LYS A 72 -14.76 9.71 -4.07
CA LYS A 72 -15.16 10.07 -5.45
C LYS A 72 -15.55 11.55 -5.60
N ASN A 73 -15.93 12.21 -4.51
CA ASN A 73 -16.22 13.65 -4.46
C ASN A 73 -15.02 14.49 -3.97
N GLY A 74 -13.81 13.91 -3.92
CA GLY A 74 -12.59 14.62 -3.51
C GLY A 74 -12.51 14.96 -2.02
N LYS A 75 -13.34 14.32 -1.19
CA LYS A 75 -13.34 14.47 0.26
C LYS A 75 -12.58 13.32 0.91
N ARG A 76 -11.65 13.67 1.80
CA ARG A 76 -10.87 12.73 2.59
C ARG A 76 -10.57 13.31 3.96
N THR A 77 -10.22 12.45 4.91
CA THR A 77 -9.68 12.88 6.19
C THR A 77 -8.24 13.37 6.01
N GLU A 78 -7.96 14.58 6.48
CA GLU A 78 -6.61 15.15 6.49
C GLU A 78 -5.85 14.69 7.76
N LEU A 79 -4.62 14.22 7.58
CA LEU A 79 -3.78 13.78 8.69
C LEU A 79 -2.80 14.89 9.09
N PRO A 80 -2.59 15.14 10.40
CA PRO A 80 -1.68 16.21 10.87
C PRO A 80 -0.27 16.11 10.30
N GLY A 81 0.25 14.89 10.13
CA GLY A 81 1.59 14.65 9.57
C GLY A 81 1.73 14.94 8.08
N GLN A 82 0.66 15.34 7.39
CA GLN A 82 0.68 15.69 5.97
C GLN A 82 0.73 17.21 5.72
N ALA A 83 0.65 18.03 6.78
CA ALA A 83 0.61 19.49 6.65
C ALA A 83 1.81 20.04 5.87
N ASP A 84 3.01 19.52 6.13
CA ASP A 84 4.24 19.96 5.47
C ASP A 84 4.32 19.61 3.98
N VAL A 85 3.55 18.61 3.53
CA VAL A 85 3.50 18.22 2.10
C VAL A 85 3.02 19.38 1.23
N TYR A 86 2.18 20.27 1.79
CA TYR A 86 1.61 21.41 1.07
C TYR A 86 2.63 22.50 0.75
N ASN A 87 3.81 22.47 1.36
CA ASN A 87 4.93 23.33 0.98
C ASN A 87 5.55 22.92 -0.37
N TYR A 88 5.30 21.69 -0.83
CA TYR A 88 5.89 21.12 -2.04
C TYR A 88 4.86 20.82 -3.14
N VAL A 89 3.64 20.46 -2.75
CA VAL A 89 2.56 20.09 -3.68
C VAL A 89 1.28 20.84 -3.29
N PRO A 90 0.58 21.52 -4.22
CA PRO A 90 -0.69 22.16 -3.93
C PRO A 90 -1.70 21.19 -3.30
N LYS A 91 -2.42 21.67 -2.28
CA LYS A 91 -3.33 20.85 -1.47
C LYS A 91 -4.38 20.15 -2.32
N GLU A 92 -4.94 20.85 -3.30
CA GLU A 92 -5.95 20.34 -4.23
C GLU A 92 -5.38 19.18 -5.06
N ALA A 93 -4.16 19.33 -5.59
CA ALA A 93 -3.51 18.29 -6.37
C ALA A 93 -3.18 17.04 -5.53
N PHE A 94 -2.68 17.25 -4.30
CA PHE A 94 -2.44 16.15 -3.36
C PHE A 94 -3.74 15.42 -2.99
N ASN A 95 -4.82 16.16 -2.74
CA ASN A 95 -6.11 15.58 -2.41
C ASN A 95 -6.72 14.79 -3.57
N VAL A 96 -6.61 15.27 -4.81
CA VAL A 96 -7.04 14.51 -6.00
C VAL A 96 -6.30 13.18 -6.09
N LEU A 97 -4.97 13.20 -5.96
CA LEU A 97 -4.17 11.97 -5.99
C LEU A 97 -4.52 11.01 -4.84
N ALA A 98 -4.63 11.53 -3.62
CA ALA A 98 -4.94 10.73 -2.44
C ALA A 98 -6.34 10.09 -2.53
N CYS A 99 -7.35 10.83 -3.00
CA CYS A 99 -8.70 10.31 -3.18
C CYS A 99 -8.79 9.26 -4.29
N ALA A 100 -8.04 9.44 -5.39
CA ALA A 100 -7.94 8.46 -6.46
C ALA A 100 -7.32 7.15 -5.97
N LEU A 101 -6.18 7.22 -5.25
CA LEU A 101 -5.56 6.04 -4.63
C LEU A 101 -6.51 5.37 -3.64
N GLY A 102 -7.18 6.15 -2.79
CA GLY A 102 -8.22 5.67 -1.86
C GLY A 102 -9.30 4.85 -2.56
N THR A 103 -9.84 5.39 -3.65
CA THR A 103 -10.87 4.73 -4.48
C THR A 103 -10.36 3.41 -5.04
N TRP A 104 -9.13 3.40 -5.59
CA TRP A 104 -8.52 2.21 -6.17
C TRP A 104 -8.17 1.12 -5.13
N TYR A 105 -7.85 1.51 -3.89
CA TYR A 105 -7.71 0.55 -2.79
C TYR A 105 -9.03 -0.17 -2.52
N GLU A 106 -10.13 0.56 -2.36
CA GLU A 106 -11.44 -0.03 -2.07
C GLU A 106 -11.96 -0.88 -3.24
N GLU A 107 -11.80 -0.40 -4.48
CA GLU A 107 -12.21 -1.10 -5.71
C GLU A 107 -11.31 -2.31 -6.05
N GLY A 108 -10.25 -2.56 -5.27
CA GLY A 108 -9.43 -3.76 -5.39
C GLY A 108 -8.40 -3.73 -6.52
N PHE A 109 -8.07 -2.56 -7.06
CA PHE A 109 -7.06 -2.44 -8.13
C PHE A 109 -5.67 -2.92 -7.70
N PHE A 110 -5.38 -2.91 -6.39
CA PHE A 110 -4.13 -3.41 -5.81
C PHE A 110 -4.24 -4.82 -5.22
N ASN A 111 -5.38 -5.50 -5.42
CA ASN A 111 -5.59 -6.89 -5.03
C ASN A 111 -5.13 -7.83 -6.15
N PHE A 112 -3.81 -7.91 -6.35
CA PHE A 112 -3.28 -8.71 -7.47
C PHE A 112 -3.53 -10.21 -7.30
N ASP A 113 -3.75 -10.87 -8.44
CA ASP A 113 -3.84 -12.33 -8.56
C ASP A 113 -2.44 -12.94 -8.65
N SER A 114 -2.19 -13.98 -7.88
CA SER A 114 -0.89 -14.63 -7.72
C SER A 114 -0.42 -15.46 -8.92
N ARG A 115 -1.25 -15.63 -9.97
CA ARG A 115 -0.97 -16.54 -11.09
C ARG A 115 0.27 -16.18 -11.94
N LYS A 116 0.73 -14.93 -11.95
CA LYS A 116 1.90 -14.47 -12.76
C LYS A 116 2.85 -13.57 -11.98
N THR A 117 3.39 -14.09 -10.87
CA THR A 117 4.30 -13.33 -10.01
C THR A 117 5.75 -13.68 -10.27
N LEU A 118 6.66 -12.72 -10.07
CA LEU A 118 8.09 -13.01 -10.02
C LEU A 118 8.45 -13.86 -8.80
N ASN A 119 7.63 -13.83 -7.73
CA ASN A 119 7.82 -14.67 -6.55
C ASN A 119 7.86 -16.17 -6.90
N THR A 120 7.03 -16.65 -7.83
CA THR A 120 7.05 -18.08 -8.24
C THR A 120 8.26 -18.42 -9.11
N ARG A 121 8.77 -17.46 -9.88
CA ARG A 121 9.92 -17.62 -10.79
C ARG A 121 11.26 -17.45 -10.07
N LEU A 122 11.28 -16.68 -9.00
CA LEU A 122 12.46 -16.32 -8.19
C LEU A 122 12.17 -16.61 -6.70
N PRO A 123 11.85 -17.87 -6.33
CA PRO A 123 11.39 -18.21 -4.98
C PRO A 123 12.48 -18.08 -3.90
N HIS A 124 13.74 -17.89 -4.30
CA HIS A 124 14.86 -17.67 -3.39
C HIS A 124 14.92 -16.21 -2.88
N ILE A 125 14.15 -15.29 -3.46
CA ILE A 125 14.06 -13.91 -2.99
C ILE A 125 12.90 -13.82 -2.00
N GLU A 126 13.24 -13.73 -0.72
CA GLU A 126 12.27 -13.51 0.35
C GLU A 126 11.88 -12.03 0.44
N THR A 127 10.60 -11.81 0.71
CA THR A 127 10.02 -10.46 0.85
C THR A 127 9.82 -10.09 2.31
N LEU A 128 10.15 -8.84 2.63
CA LEU A 128 9.88 -8.25 3.93
C LEU A 128 8.37 -8.19 4.20
N LYS A 129 7.99 -8.45 5.44
CA LYS A 129 6.60 -8.36 5.90
C LYS A 129 6.34 -7.02 6.53
N MET A 130 5.11 -6.52 6.36
CA MET A 130 4.68 -5.22 6.90
C MET A 130 4.90 -5.16 8.41
N LYS A 131 4.64 -6.25 9.13
CA LYS A 131 4.84 -6.37 10.57
C LYS A 131 6.29 -6.09 10.98
N ASP A 132 7.25 -6.68 10.27
CA ASP A 132 8.67 -6.57 10.61
C ASP A 132 9.16 -5.13 10.37
N ILE A 133 8.77 -4.55 9.23
CA ILE A 133 9.06 -3.15 8.88
C ILE A 133 8.50 -2.19 9.94
N LEU A 134 7.26 -2.39 10.40
CA LEU A 134 6.63 -1.50 11.38
C LEU A 134 7.29 -1.59 12.77
N ASN A 135 7.87 -2.74 13.12
CA ASN A 135 8.59 -2.92 14.39
C ASN A 135 9.98 -2.27 14.38
N GLU A 136 10.59 -2.11 13.21
CA GLU A 136 11.89 -1.46 13.04
C GLU A 136 11.80 0.06 12.84
N ALA A 137 10.63 0.57 12.46
CA ALA A 137 10.36 1.98 12.16
C ALA A 137 10.03 2.85 13.38
#